data_AF-A0A1G6JHP0-F1
#
_entry.id   AF-A0A1G6JHP0-F1
#
_cell.length_a   1.000
_cell.length_b   1.000
_cell.length_c   1.000
_cell.angle_alpha   90.00
_cell.angle_beta   90.00
_cell.angle_gamma   90.00
#
_symmetry.space_group_name_H-M   'P 1'
#
loop_
_entity.id
_entity.type
_entity.pdbx_description
1 polymer ?
#
loop_
_entity_poly.entity_id
_entity_poly.type
_entity_poly.pdbx_seq_one_letter_code
_entity_poly.pdbx_strand_id
1 'polypeptide(L)'
;MPEPGPLVSALRTWAARGVGDEEAAASARRLCAAAGTHTVVLVEGLSDHEAVVAVAAAQGRNLAAEGVCVVPMGGATNVRRHLAVLGPRGLDVRVAGLYDAAEEPVVRAALARHGSGPEAPASRADLARRGFFACVADLEDELIRAVGTAGVEAVVREQGESRGLATLRHQPAHRGRPPEQQLHRFLGTTSGRKARYARALAERLDPSATPAPLEGLLAATRLGALPALSPA
;
A
#
# COMPACT_ATOMS: atom_id res chain seq x y z
N MET A 1 -6.92 9.36 14.76
CA MET A 1 -6.14 8.65 13.73
C MET A 1 -4.80 9.33 13.64
N PRO A 2 -3.66 8.63 13.61
CA PRO A 2 -2.39 9.32 13.40
C PRO A 2 -2.42 9.99 12.03
N GLU A 3 -2.14 11.28 12.01
CA GLU A 3 -1.87 12.02 10.78
C GLU A 3 -0.70 11.34 10.03
N PRO A 4 -0.71 11.31 8.68
CA PRO A 4 0.45 10.86 7.94
C PRO A 4 1.68 11.65 8.38
N GLY A 5 2.82 10.97 8.57
CA GLY A 5 4.05 11.62 8.98
C GLY A 5 4.45 12.77 8.04
N PRO A 6 5.26 13.75 8.50
CA PRO A 6 5.56 14.96 7.73
C PRO A 6 6.04 14.70 6.29
N LEU A 7 6.86 13.68 6.08
CA LEU A 7 7.33 13.28 4.75
C LEU A 7 6.17 12.80 3.85
N VAL A 8 5.28 11.97 4.36
CA VAL A 8 4.11 11.47 3.60
C VAL A 8 3.24 12.65 3.17
N SER A 9 2.97 13.58 4.08
CA SER A 9 2.19 14.78 3.78
C SER A 9 2.87 15.66 2.72
N ALA A 10 4.18 15.87 2.82
CA ALA A 10 4.94 16.64 1.82
C ALA A 10 4.93 15.97 0.44
N LEU A 11 5.12 14.65 0.36
CA LEU A 11 5.06 13.89 -0.89
C LEU A 11 3.68 13.94 -1.54
N ARG A 12 2.60 13.82 -0.75
CA ARG A 12 1.22 13.94 -1.23
C ARG A 12 0.93 15.34 -1.74
N THR A 13 1.35 16.37 -1.01
CA THR A 13 1.21 17.77 -1.44
C THR A 13 1.97 18.02 -2.75
N TRP A 14 3.21 17.56 -2.87
CA TRP A 14 3.98 17.75 -4.10
C TRP A 14 3.36 17.01 -5.28
N ALA A 15 2.93 15.75 -5.10
CA ALA A 15 2.22 15.01 -6.15
C ALA A 15 0.91 15.71 -6.56
N ALA A 16 0.19 16.32 -5.62
CA ALA A 16 -1.04 17.06 -5.90
C ALA A 16 -0.80 18.37 -6.67
N ARG A 17 0.27 19.11 -6.31
CA ARG A 17 0.62 20.41 -6.90
C ARG A 17 1.43 20.29 -8.20
N GLY A 18 2.09 19.15 -8.40
CA GLY A 18 2.82 18.80 -9.62
C GLY A 18 4.32 19.11 -9.54
N VAL A 19 5.06 18.57 -10.52
CA VAL A 19 6.53 18.65 -10.57
C VAL A 19 7.10 20.07 -10.65
N GLY A 20 6.32 21.05 -11.09
CA GLY A 20 6.76 22.45 -11.19
C GLY A 20 6.65 23.26 -9.89
N ASP A 21 6.16 22.65 -8.80
CA ASP A 21 6.05 23.33 -7.51
C ASP A 21 7.35 23.17 -6.70
N GLU A 22 8.26 24.14 -6.85
CA GLU A 22 9.58 24.12 -6.22
C GLU A 22 9.53 24.20 -4.68
N GLU A 23 8.51 24.83 -4.11
CA GLU A 23 8.35 24.91 -2.65
C GLU A 23 7.99 23.53 -2.07
N ALA A 24 7.00 22.86 -2.68
CA ALA A 24 6.63 21.50 -2.31
C ALA A 24 7.77 20.52 -2.55
N ALA A 25 8.50 20.66 -3.68
CA ALA A 25 9.68 19.87 -3.99
C ALA A 25 10.79 20.03 -2.94
N ALA A 26 11.13 21.27 -2.58
CA ALA A 26 12.16 21.55 -1.59
C ALA A 26 11.78 21.01 -0.21
N SER A 27 10.51 21.12 0.18
CA SER A 27 10.00 20.55 1.43
C SER A 27 10.14 19.02 1.46
N ALA A 28 9.67 18.34 0.42
CA ALA A 28 9.76 16.89 0.30
C ALA A 28 11.21 16.39 0.27
N ARG A 29 12.10 17.05 -0.48
CA ARG A 29 13.54 16.72 -0.54
C ARG A 29 14.22 16.81 0.82
N ARG A 30 13.98 17.90 1.57
CA ARG A 30 14.55 18.07 2.92
C ARG A 30 14.08 16.98 3.88
N LEU A 31 12.77 16.69 3.89
CA LEU A 31 12.20 15.65 4.76
C LEU A 31 12.68 14.25 4.36
N CYS A 32 12.81 13.98 3.06
CA CYS A 32 13.34 12.72 2.53
C CYS A 32 14.79 12.49 2.99
N ALA A 33 15.64 13.51 2.84
CA ALA A 33 17.03 13.46 3.29
C ALA A 33 17.16 13.31 4.81
N ALA A 34 16.37 14.07 5.58
CA ALA A 34 16.37 13.97 7.05
C ALA A 34 15.93 12.58 7.55
N ALA A 35 15.01 11.92 6.81
CA ALA A 35 14.54 10.57 7.12
C ALA A 35 15.42 9.46 6.52
N GLY A 36 16.47 9.78 5.75
CA GLY A 36 17.29 8.78 5.05
C GLY A 36 16.48 7.91 4.07
N THR A 37 15.39 8.43 3.52
CA THR A 37 14.47 7.64 2.68
C THR A 37 15.07 7.42 1.29
N HIS A 38 15.26 6.15 0.92
CA HIS A 38 15.71 5.74 -0.42
C HIS A 38 14.67 4.90 -1.16
N THR A 39 13.59 4.50 -0.48
CA THR A 39 12.51 3.71 -1.08
C THR A 39 11.15 4.24 -0.67
N VAL A 40 10.26 4.42 -1.65
CA VAL A 40 8.88 4.80 -1.42
C VAL A 40 7.95 3.68 -1.87
N VAL A 41 7.06 3.26 -1.00
CA VAL A 41 6.01 2.27 -1.27
C VAL A 41 4.70 3.02 -1.49
N LEU A 42 4.14 2.92 -2.69
CA LEU A 42 2.85 3.49 -3.05
C LEU A 42 1.74 2.49 -2.79
N VAL A 43 0.71 2.93 -2.08
CA VAL A 43 -0.52 2.15 -1.83
C VAL A 43 -1.76 3.00 -2.10
N GLU A 44 -2.91 2.39 -2.34
CA GLU A 44 -4.11 3.12 -2.75
C GLU A 44 -4.62 4.01 -1.62
N GLY A 45 -4.75 3.42 -0.42
CA GLY A 45 -5.40 4.05 0.73
C GLY A 45 -4.70 3.82 2.06
N LEU A 46 -5.31 4.40 3.11
CA LEU A 46 -4.80 4.28 4.48
C LEU A 46 -4.93 2.85 5.03
N SER A 47 -5.91 2.07 4.56
CA SER A 47 -6.03 0.66 4.95
C SER A 47 -4.80 -0.15 4.55
N ASP A 48 -4.37 0.03 3.32
CA ASP A 48 -3.19 -0.64 2.77
C ASP A 48 -1.92 -0.19 3.49
N HIS A 49 -1.81 1.10 3.78
CA HIS A 49 -0.71 1.65 4.58
C HIS A 49 -0.62 0.94 5.93
N GLU A 50 -1.72 0.87 6.68
CA GLU A 50 -1.73 0.24 8.00
C GLU A 50 -1.42 -1.26 7.91
N ALA A 51 -1.92 -1.97 6.90
CA ALA A 51 -1.61 -3.38 6.69
C ALA A 51 -0.12 -3.60 6.39
N VAL A 52 0.48 -2.83 5.47
CA VAL A 52 1.91 -2.95 5.13
C VAL A 52 2.80 -2.69 6.35
N VAL A 53 2.52 -1.62 7.10
CA VAL A 53 3.28 -1.28 8.31
C VAL A 53 3.13 -2.36 9.39
N ALA A 54 1.91 -2.88 9.59
CA ALA A 54 1.65 -3.92 10.58
C ALA A 54 2.35 -5.25 10.23
N VAL A 55 2.29 -5.70 8.97
CA VAL A 55 2.99 -6.93 8.54
C VAL A 55 4.50 -6.76 8.67
N ALA A 56 5.06 -5.60 8.30
CA ALA A 56 6.48 -5.34 8.51
C ALA A 56 6.87 -5.40 10.00
N ALA A 57 6.09 -4.75 10.87
CA ALA A 57 6.33 -4.77 12.31
C ALA A 57 6.24 -6.20 12.89
N ALA A 58 5.28 -7.01 12.44
CA ALA A 58 5.17 -8.41 12.82
C ALA A 58 6.39 -9.26 12.39
N GLN A 59 7.08 -8.85 11.33
CA GLN A 59 8.36 -9.41 10.90
C GLN A 59 9.58 -8.80 11.63
N GLY A 60 9.36 -7.99 12.67
CA GLY A 60 10.41 -7.31 13.43
C GLY A 60 11.08 -6.14 12.67
N ARG A 61 10.44 -5.64 11.63
CA ARG A 61 10.99 -4.60 10.75
C ARG A 61 10.47 -3.22 11.09
N ASN A 62 11.36 -2.24 11.07
CA ASN A 62 11.00 -0.83 11.16
C ASN A 62 11.29 -0.18 9.80
N LEU A 63 10.28 -0.12 8.94
CA LEU A 63 10.41 0.40 7.58
C LEU A 63 11.01 1.81 7.52
N ALA A 64 10.63 2.69 8.46
CA ALA A 64 11.17 4.05 8.49
C ALA A 64 12.68 4.06 8.83
N ALA A 65 13.10 3.21 9.78
CA ALA A 65 14.52 3.04 10.10
C ALA A 65 15.31 2.37 8.96
N GLU A 66 14.63 1.58 8.11
CA GLU A 66 15.18 0.98 6.89
C GLU A 66 15.14 1.92 5.67
N GLY A 67 14.81 3.21 5.84
CA GLY A 67 14.75 4.17 4.73
C GLY A 67 13.58 3.95 3.76
N VAL A 68 12.52 3.29 4.22
CA VAL A 68 11.31 2.97 3.44
C VAL A 68 10.13 3.82 3.94
N CYS A 69 9.53 4.62 3.04
CA CYS A 69 8.35 5.43 3.32
C CYS A 69 7.12 4.87 2.60
N VAL A 70 6.07 4.51 3.35
CA VAL A 70 4.79 4.04 2.78
C VAL A 70 3.85 5.24 2.59
N VAL A 71 3.33 5.44 1.37
CA VAL A 71 2.54 6.61 0.98
C VAL A 71 1.17 6.17 0.45
N PRO A 72 0.07 6.45 1.17
CA PRO A 72 -1.28 6.29 0.64
C PRO A 72 -1.59 7.41 -0.36
N MET A 73 -1.83 7.03 -1.61
CA MET A 73 -2.02 7.95 -2.73
C MET A 73 -3.40 8.65 -2.73
N GLY A 74 -4.38 8.07 -2.03
CA GLY A 74 -5.76 8.55 -2.07
C GLY A 74 -6.46 8.20 -3.38
N GLY A 75 -6.25 6.97 -3.86
CA GLY A 75 -6.82 6.44 -5.10
C GLY A 75 -5.76 6.07 -6.14
N ALA A 76 -5.93 4.93 -6.82
CA ALA A 76 -4.92 4.42 -7.75
C ALA A 76 -4.68 5.32 -8.97
N THR A 77 -5.65 6.13 -9.37
CA THR A 77 -5.49 7.08 -10.49
C THR A 77 -4.41 8.15 -10.22
N ASN A 78 -4.03 8.37 -8.96
CA ASN A 78 -2.97 9.29 -8.56
C ASN A 78 -1.55 8.72 -8.75
N VAL A 79 -1.39 7.43 -9.04
CA VAL A 79 -0.07 6.78 -9.21
C VAL A 79 0.82 7.51 -10.21
N ARG A 80 0.23 8.04 -11.29
CA ARG A 80 0.96 8.85 -12.29
C ARG A 80 1.61 10.09 -11.68
N ARG A 81 0.88 10.80 -10.82
CA ARG A 81 1.35 12.05 -10.20
C ARG A 81 2.47 11.78 -9.19
N HIS A 82 2.31 10.72 -8.41
CA HIS A 82 3.34 10.26 -7.48
C HIS A 82 4.60 9.81 -8.21
N LEU A 83 4.49 8.98 -9.24
CA LEU A 83 5.66 8.55 -10.02
C LEU A 83 6.39 9.71 -10.70
N ALA A 84 5.68 10.76 -11.12
CA ALA A 84 6.31 11.94 -11.70
C ALA A 84 7.25 12.68 -10.73
N VAL A 85 6.89 12.77 -9.44
CA VAL A 85 7.71 13.43 -8.41
C VAL A 85 8.71 12.49 -7.73
N LEU A 86 8.50 11.17 -7.79
CA LEU A 86 9.40 10.18 -7.19
C LEU A 86 10.47 9.66 -8.17
N GLY A 87 10.21 9.72 -9.47
CA GLY A 87 11.11 9.23 -10.50
C GLY A 87 12.34 10.13 -10.73
N PRO A 88 13.14 9.85 -11.78
CA PRO A 88 14.45 10.48 -11.99
C PRO A 88 14.47 12.01 -12.13
N ARG A 89 13.34 12.62 -12.51
CA ARG A 89 13.20 14.08 -12.61
C ARG A 89 12.77 14.74 -11.29
N GLY A 90 12.49 13.95 -10.26
CA GLY A 90 11.94 14.37 -8.97
C GLY A 90 12.89 14.07 -7.81
N LEU A 91 12.53 13.10 -6.96
CA LEU A 91 13.39 12.62 -5.88
C LEU A 91 14.40 11.55 -6.30
N ASP A 92 14.19 10.90 -7.44
CA ASP A 92 15.00 9.77 -7.92
C ASP A 92 15.19 8.68 -6.86
N VAL A 93 14.09 8.27 -6.24
CA VAL A 93 14.06 7.18 -5.25
C VAL A 93 13.50 5.91 -5.86
N ARG A 94 13.85 4.77 -5.29
CA ARG A 94 13.23 3.49 -5.67
C ARG A 94 11.74 3.55 -5.32
N VAL A 95 10.90 3.13 -6.24
CA VAL A 95 9.45 3.04 -6.02
C VAL A 95 8.99 1.60 -6.11
N ALA A 96 8.19 1.17 -5.13
CA ALA A 96 7.46 -0.09 -5.13
C ALA A 96 5.98 0.21 -4.84
N GLY A 97 5.08 -0.77 -4.99
CA GLY A 97 3.69 -0.53 -4.61
C GLY A 97 2.77 -1.75 -4.67
N LEU A 98 1.61 -1.58 -4.03
CA LEU A 98 0.46 -2.47 -4.18
C LEU A 98 -0.59 -1.80 -5.07
N TYR A 99 -1.32 -2.62 -5.81
CA TYR A 99 -2.45 -2.18 -6.63
C TYR A 99 -3.45 -3.32 -6.80
N ASP A 100 -4.68 -3.01 -7.13
CA ASP A 100 -5.69 -4.05 -7.40
C ASP A 100 -5.59 -4.53 -8.84
N ALA A 101 -5.83 -5.81 -9.11
CA ALA A 101 -5.69 -6.37 -10.47
C ALA A 101 -6.52 -5.63 -11.53
N ALA A 102 -7.66 -5.04 -11.14
CA ALA A 102 -8.50 -4.22 -12.01
C ALA A 102 -7.80 -2.91 -12.47
N GLU A 103 -6.80 -2.44 -11.72
CA GLU A 103 -6.08 -1.18 -11.92
C GLU A 103 -4.78 -1.37 -12.69
N GLU A 104 -4.43 -2.61 -13.04
CA GLU A 104 -3.20 -2.95 -13.78
C GLU A 104 -2.96 -2.06 -15.02
N PRO A 105 -3.98 -1.75 -15.86
CA PRO A 105 -3.77 -0.85 -17.01
C PRO A 105 -3.31 0.54 -16.60
N VAL A 106 -3.80 1.07 -15.47
CA VAL A 106 -3.44 2.39 -14.95
C VAL A 106 -2.00 2.40 -14.47
N VAL A 107 -1.60 1.37 -13.70
CA VAL A 107 -0.23 1.22 -13.18
C VAL A 107 0.77 1.03 -14.32
N ARG A 108 0.47 0.18 -15.31
CA ARG A 108 1.31 -0.02 -16.51
C ARG A 108 1.52 1.28 -17.27
N ALA A 109 0.46 2.02 -17.55
CA ALA A 109 0.53 3.29 -18.25
C ALA A 109 1.36 4.33 -17.48
N ALA A 110 1.26 4.33 -16.16
CA ALA A 110 2.02 5.25 -15.31
C ALA A 110 3.52 4.92 -15.31
N LEU A 111 3.87 3.64 -15.18
CA LEU A 111 5.27 3.17 -15.20
C LEU A 111 5.91 3.32 -16.59
N ALA A 112 5.15 3.14 -17.67
CA ALA A 112 5.66 3.39 -19.02
C ALA A 112 6.07 4.86 -19.24
N ARG A 113 5.43 5.80 -18.53
CA ARG A 113 5.66 7.24 -18.69
C ARG A 113 6.70 7.80 -17.72
N HIS A 114 6.75 7.26 -16.51
CA HIS A 114 7.52 7.83 -15.39
C HIS A 114 8.43 6.83 -14.67
N GLY A 115 8.39 5.54 -15.03
CA GLY A 115 9.23 4.52 -14.42
C GLY A 115 10.67 4.57 -14.92
N SER A 116 11.59 4.09 -14.09
CA SER A 116 13.05 4.15 -14.32
C SER A 116 13.58 3.12 -15.33
N GLY A 117 12.73 2.53 -16.19
CA GLY A 117 13.13 1.45 -17.11
C GLY A 117 12.89 1.81 -18.58
N PRO A 118 13.68 1.23 -19.51
CA PRO A 118 13.66 1.60 -20.93
C PRO A 118 12.36 1.22 -21.65
N GLU A 119 11.63 0.24 -21.14
CA GLU A 119 10.42 -0.30 -21.76
C GLU A 119 9.23 -0.34 -20.81
N ALA A 120 8.02 -0.22 -21.37
CA ALA A 120 6.76 -0.40 -20.66
C ALA A 120 6.64 -1.85 -20.13
N PRO A 121 6.08 -2.08 -18.93
CA PRO A 121 5.86 -3.45 -18.43
C PRO A 121 4.93 -4.21 -19.38
N ALA A 122 5.33 -5.38 -19.87
CA ALA A 122 4.55 -6.18 -20.82
C ALA A 122 3.58 -7.14 -20.12
N SER A 123 3.85 -7.51 -18.86
CA SER A 123 3.03 -8.44 -18.08
C SER A 123 2.97 -8.09 -16.58
N ARG A 124 2.06 -8.75 -15.85
CA ARG A 124 2.02 -8.73 -14.38
C ARG A 124 3.32 -9.21 -13.75
N ALA A 125 3.97 -10.22 -14.34
CA ALA A 125 5.26 -10.69 -13.86
C ALA A 125 6.34 -9.60 -14.00
N ASP A 126 6.27 -8.79 -15.05
CA ASP A 126 7.21 -7.67 -15.25
C ASP A 126 6.97 -6.54 -14.24
N LEU A 127 5.70 -6.28 -13.90
CA LEU A 127 5.33 -5.35 -12.83
C LEU A 127 5.90 -5.81 -11.49
N ALA A 128 5.74 -7.09 -11.15
CA ALA A 128 6.29 -7.66 -9.92
C ALA A 128 7.82 -7.54 -9.87
N ARG A 129 8.53 -7.82 -10.98
CA ARG A 129 9.99 -7.62 -11.06
C ARG A 129 10.41 -6.15 -10.89
N ARG A 130 9.52 -5.21 -11.21
CA ARG A 130 9.73 -3.76 -11.01
C ARG A 130 9.27 -3.28 -9.63
N GLY A 131 8.81 -4.18 -8.75
CA GLY A 131 8.39 -3.87 -7.39
C GLY A 131 6.91 -3.50 -7.24
N PHE A 132 6.07 -3.79 -8.23
CA PHE A 132 4.62 -3.53 -8.17
C PHE A 132 3.85 -4.84 -8.12
N PHE A 133 3.05 -5.05 -7.08
CA PHE A 133 2.40 -6.32 -6.79
C PHE A 133 0.88 -6.16 -6.77
N ALA A 134 0.18 -7.07 -7.44
CA ALA A 134 -1.27 -7.02 -7.60
C ALA A 134 -2.00 -7.80 -6.50
N CYS A 135 -2.95 -7.19 -5.82
CA CYS A 135 -4.01 -7.89 -5.11
C CYS A 135 -5.03 -8.46 -6.12
N VAL A 136 -5.59 -9.64 -5.88
CA VAL A 136 -6.53 -10.27 -6.82
C VAL A 136 -7.83 -9.46 -6.94
N ALA A 137 -8.48 -9.18 -5.81
CA ALA A 137 -9.67 -8.34 -5.74
C ALA A 137 -9.32 -6.98 -5.12
N ASP A 138 -8.94 -7.01 -3.83
CA ASP A 138 -8.35 -5.91 -3.08
C ASP A 138 -7.56 -6.49 -1.89
N LEU A 139 -6.86 -5.64 -1.14
CA LEU A 139 -6.06 -6.10 -0.01
C LEU A 139 -6.90 -6.71 1.12
N GLU A 140 -8.13 -6.22 1.34
CA GLU A 140 -9.00 -6.78 2.37
C GLU A 140 -9.42 -8.22 2.05
N ASP A 141 -9.71 -8.53 0.79
CA ASP A 141 -9.98 -9.90 0.35
C ASP A 141 -8.77 -10.82 0.58
N GLU A 142 -7.56 -10.36 0.26
CA GLU A 142 -6.32 -11.10 0.51
C GLU A 142 -6.15 -11.40 2.01
N LEU A 143 -6.38 -10.41 2.88
CA LEU A 143 -6.30 -10.55 4.33
C LEU A 143 -7.37 -11.49 4.88
N ILE A 144 -8.62 -11.38 4.40
CA ILE A 144 -9.72 -12.28 4.81
C ILE A 144 -9.41 -13.73 4.43
N ARG A 145 -8.87 -13.95 3.23
CA ARG A 145 -8.50 -15.28 2.74
C ARG A 145 -7.36 -15.89 3.55
N ALA A 146 -6.37 -15.08 3.92
CA ALA A 146 -5.22 -15.54 4.71
C ALA A 146 -5.55 -15.77 6.20
N VAL A 147 -6.33 -14.88 6.82
CA VAL A 147 -6.74 -15.00 8.23
C VAL A 147 -7.85 -16.04 8.41
N GLY A 148 -8.69 -16.22 7.40
CA GLY A 148 -9.88 -17.07 7.44
C GLY A 148 -11.06 -16.41 8.17
N THR A 149 -12.28 -16.84 7.82
CA THR A 149 -13.53 -16.27 8.33
C THR A 149 -13.62 -16.28 9.86
N ALA A 150 -13.24 -17.38 10.51
CA ALA A 150 -13.23 -17.50 11.96
C ALA A 150 -12.24 -16.51 12.64
N GLY A 151 -11.06 -16.32 12.04
CA GLY A 151 -10.08 -15.36 12.54
C GLY A 151 -10.57 -13.91 12.40
N VAL A 152 -11.18 -13.58 11.26
CA VAL A 152 -11.79 -12.26 11.03
C VAL A 152 -12.93 -12.01 12.03
N GLU A 153 -13.82 -12.98 12.26
CA GLU A 153 -14.87 -12.88 13.26
C GLU A 153 -14.33 -12.70 14.68
N ALA A 154 -13.17 -13.30 14.99
CA ALA A 154 -12.50 -13.07 16.26
C ALA A 154 -12.01 -11.63 16.42
N VAL A 155 -11.47 -11.04 15.35
CA VAL A 155 -11.12 -9.61 15.33
C VAL A 155 -12.34 -8.75 15.58
N VAL A 156 -13.45 -9.02 14.87
CA VAL A 156 -14.70 -8.24 15.03
C VAL A 156 -15.20 -8.29 16.48
N ARG A 157 -15.08 -9.44 17.14
CA ARG A 157 -15.47 -9.60 18.55
C ARG A 157 -14.60 -8.77 19.49
N GLU A 158 -13.30 -8.78 19.29
CA GLU A 158 -12.36 -8.01 20.12
C GLU A 158 -12.50 -6.51 19.92
N GLN A 159 -12.87 -6.08 18.71
CA GLN A 159 -13.23 -4.70 18.43
C GLN A 159 -14.61 -4.31 18.98
N GLY A 160 -15.34 -5.26 19.59
CA GLY A 160 -16.66 -5.03 20.20
C GLY A 160 -17.80 -4.87 19.19
N GLU A 161 -17.60 -5.25 17.92
CA GLU A 161 -18.55 -4.96 16.83
C GLU A 161 -19.37 -6.18 16.37
N SER A 162 -19.40 -7.27 17.16
CA SER A 162 -20.18 -8.49 16.84
C SER A 162 -21.66 -8.20 16.53
N ARG A 163 -22.28 -7.26 17.25
CA ARG A 163 -23.67 -6.85 17.00
C ARG A 163 -23.82 -6.20 15.62
N GLY A 164 -22.87 -5.35 15.22
CA GLY A 164 -22.88 -4.70 13.91
C GLY A 164 -22.76 -5.71 12.77
N LEU A 165 -21.90 -6.71 12.92
CA LEU A 165 -21.78 -7.80 11.94
C LEU A 165 -23.08 -8.62 11.84
N ALA A 166 -23.68 -8.98 12.97
CA ALA A 166 -24.97 -9.67 12.98
C ALA A 166 -26.06 -8.86 12.27
N THR A 167 -26.17 -7.56 12.58
CA THR A 167 -27.10 -6.65 11.90
C THR A 167 -26.90 -6.66 10.39
N LEU A 168 -25.64 -6.56 9.92
CA LEU A 168 -25.34 -6.60 8.49
C LEU A 168 -25.77 -7.93 7.84
N ARG A 169 -25.51 -9.06 8.50
CA ARG A 169 -25.89 -10.39 8.01
C ARG A 169 -27.39 -10.58 7.87
N HIS A 170 -28.18 -9.94 8.74
CA HIS A 170 -29.63 -10.00 8.65
C HIS A 170 -30.22 -9.16 7.51
N GLN A 171 -29.45 -8.22 6.93
CA GLN A 171 -29.92 -7.39 5.82
C GLN A 171 -30.18 -8.24 4.57
N PRO A 172 -31.31 -8.02 3.86
CA PRO A 172 -31.67 -8.82 2.67
C PRO A 172 -30.58 -8.88 1.60
N ALA A 173 -29.85 -7.77 1.38
CA ALA A 173 -28.79 -7.69 0.38
C ALA A 173 -27.55 -8.57 0.67
N HIS A 174 -27.40 -9.05 1.91
CA HIS A 174 -26.21 -9.75 2.38
C HIS A 174 -26.48 -11.18 2.88
N ARG A 175 -27.73 -11.49 3.26
CA ARG A 175 -28.11 -12.78 3.88
C ARG A 175 -27.69 -14.02 3.07
N GLY A 176 -27.76 -13.97 1.74
CA GLY A 176 -27.41 -15.09 0.85
C GLY A 176 -25.97 -15.08 0.33
N ARG A 177 -25.15 -14.10 0.72
CA ARG A 177 -23.77 -14.01 0.26
C ARG A 177 -22.85 -14.95 1.05
N PRO A 178 -21.75 -15.42 0.45
CA PRO A 178 -20.71 -16.14 1.18
C PRO A 178 -20.20 -15.36 2.41
N PRO A 179 -19.81 -16.04 3.50
CA PRO A 179 -19.33 -15.38 4.72
C PRO A 179 -18.20 -14.38 4.48
N GLU A 180 -17.28 -14.69 3.57
CA GLU A 180 -16.14 -13.85 3.19
C GLU A 180 -16.62 -12.51 2.62
N GLN A 181 -17.63 -12.53 1.73
CA GLN A 181 -18.19 -11.32 1.14
C GLN A 181 -18.98 -10.49 2.15
N GLN A 182 -19.66 -11.14 3.11
CA GLN A 182 -20.34 -10.43 4.21
C GLN A 182 -19.33 -9.72 5.11
N LEU A 183 -18.23 -10.40 5.43
CA LEU A 183 -17.13 -9.84 6.22
C LEU A 183 -16.47 -8.70 5.47
N HIS A 184 -16.06 -8.91 4.22
CA HIS A 184 -15.49 -7.88 3.36
C HIS A 184 -16.36 -6.62 3.32
N ARG A 185 -17.66 -6.80 3.07
CA ARG A 185 -18.62 -5.71 3.11
C ARG A 185 -18.69 -5.02 4.48
N PHE A 186 -18.67 -5.79 5.56
CA PHE A 186 -18.67 -5.26 6.92
C PHE A 186 -17.43 -4.40 7.20
N LEU A 187 -16.24 -4.86 6.80
CA LEU A 187 -15.00 -4.10 6.96
C LEU A 187 -15.04 -2.78 6.17
N GLY A 188 -15.68 -2.78 4.99
CA GLY A 188 -15.80 -1.62 4.10
C GLY A 188 -16.91 -0.61 4.44
N THR A 189 -17.71 -0.80 5.50
CA THR A 189 -18.91 0.05 5.74
C THR A 189 -18.62 1.49 6.15
N THR A 190 -17.43 1.84 6.63
CA THR A 190 -17.11 3.21 7.05
C THR A 190 -15.64 3.54 6.81
N SER A 191 -15.35 4.74 6.30
CA SER A 191 -14.00 5.28 6.22
C SER A 191 -13.37 5.35 7.63
N GLY A 192 -12.12 4.94 7.78
CA GLY A 192 -11.43 4.81 9.08
C GLY A 192 -11.59 3.43 9.75
N ARG A 193 -12.79 2.82 9.70
CA ARG A 193 -12.99 1.41 10.14
C ARG A 193 -12.11 0.47 9.31
N LYS A 194 -12.07 0.68 7.99
CA LYS A 194 -11.27 -0.12 7.04
C LYS A 194 -9.80 -0.18 7.44
N ALA A 195 -9.19 0.96 7.79
CA ALA A 195 -7.78 1.01 8.21
C ALA A 195 -7.52 0.32 9.56
N ARG A 196 -8.42 0.50 10.53
CA ARG A 196 -8.33 -0.21 11.82
C ARG A 196 -8.38 -1.73 11.64
N TYR A 197 -9.29 -2.23 10.81
CA TYR A 197 -9.39 -3.67 10.56
C TYR A 197 -8.24 -4.20 9.71
N ALA A 198 -7.79 -3.47 8.70
CA ALA A 198 -6.62 -3.85 7.91
C ALA A 198 -5.40 -4.08 8.82
N ARG A 199 -5.16 -3.16 9.76
CA ARG A 199 -4.15 -3.33 10.81
C ARG A 199 -4.38 -4.57 11.67
N ALA A 200 -5.57 -4.68 12.27
CA ALA A 200 -5.87 -5.76 13.22
C ALA A 200 -5.87 -7.16 12.58
N LEU A 201 -6.17 -7.25 11.28
CA LEU A 201 -6.04 -8.47 10.50
C LEU A 201 -4.57 -8.76 10.16
N ALA A 202 -3.81 -7.74 9.74
CA ALA A 202 -2.38 -7.88 9.47
C ALA A 202 -1.59 -8.32 10.70
N GLU A 203 -1.90 -7.80 11.89
CA GLU A 203 -1.28 -8.19 13.17
C GLU A 203 -1.57 -9.65 13.57
N ARG A 204 -2.56 -10.29 12.95
CA ARG A 204 -2.96 -11.69 13.18
C ARG A 204 -2.48 -12.66 12.13
N LEU A 205 -1.92 -12.17 11.04
CA LEU A 205 -1.41 -13.04 10.00
C LEU A 205 -0.34 -13.95 10.60
N ASP A 206 -0.48 -15.24 10.36
CA ASP A 206 0.64 -16.16 10.47
C ASP A 206 1.68 -15.69 9.44
N PRO A 207 2.95 -15.44 9.85
CA PRO A 207 4.00 -15.04 8.92
C PRO A 207 4.14 -15.99 7.72
N SER A 208 3.89 -17.29 7.90
CA SER A 208 3.92 -18.31 6.84
C SER A 208 2.71 -18.28 5.88
N ALA A 209 1.65 -17.57 6.27
CA ALA A 209 0.43 -17.37 5.47
C ALA A 209 0.29 -15.93 4.96
N THR A 210 1.37 -15.13 5.00
CA THR A 210 1.36 -13.75 4.47
C THR A 210 0.92 -13.76 3.00
N PRO A 211 -0.06 -12.92 2.58
CA PRO A 211 -0.45 -12.86 1.17
C PRO A 211 0.72 -12.53 0.24
N ALA A 212 0.80 -13.23 -0.89
CA ALA A 212 1.89 -13.08 -1.86
C ALA A 212 2.17 -11.62 -2.30
N PRO A 213 1.17 -10.73 -2.48
CA PRO A 213 1.44 -9.33 -2.81
C PRO A 213 2.20 -8.58 -1.70
N LEU A 214 1.84 -8.82 -0.44
CA LEU A 214 2.53 -8.23 0.72
C LEU A 214 3.93 -8.81 0.90
N GLU A 215 4.08 -10.12 0.72
CA GLU A 215 5.40 -10.78 0.79
C GLU A 215 6.34 -10.23 -0.29
N GLY A 216 5.88 -10.19 -1.54
CA GLY A 216 6.65 -9.65 -2.66
C GLY A 216 7.03 -8.18 -2.45
N LEU A 217 6.09 -7.36 -1.96
CA LEU A 217 6.35 -5.96 -1.63
C LEU A 217 7.43 -5.80 -0.56
N LEU A 218 7.30 -6.54 0.55
CA LEU A 218 8.24 -6.45 1.66
C LEU A 218 9.62 -7.03 1.29
N ALA A 219 9.68 -8.03 0.41
CA ALA A 219 10.95 -8.51 -0.15
C ALA A 219 11.59 -7.45 -1.06
N ALA A 220 10.80 -6.78 -1.90
CA ALA A 220 11.27 -5.69 -2.74
C ALA A 220 11.86 -4.53 -1.93
N THR A 221 11.35 -4.23 -0.74
CA THR A 221 11.93 -3.15 0.09
C THR A 221 13.25 -3.50 0.77
N ARG A 222 13.60 -4.79 0.88
CA ARG A 222 14.87 -5.26 1.49
C ARG A 222 16.09 -5.09 0.61
N LEU A 223 15.92 -4.90 -0.69
CA LEU A 223 17.02 -4.74 -1.64
C LEU A 223 17.62 -3.33 -1.46
N GLY A 224 18.43 -3.16 -0.41
CA GLY A 224 19.19 -1.94 -0.14
C GLY A 224 20.50 -1.90 -0.92
N ALA A 225 20.71 -0.79 -1.63
CA ALA A 225 21.96 -0.27 -2.22
C ALA A 225 22.77 -1.20 -3.15
N LEU A 226 22.66 -0.96 -4.47
CA LEU A 226 23.83 -1.03 -5.35
C LEU A 226 24.42 0.38 -5.47
N PRO A 227 25.76 0.55 -5.48
CA PRO A 227 26.40 1.85 -5.50
C PRO A 227 26.04 2.61 -6.78
N ALA A 228 26.00 3.93 -6.68
CA ALA A 228 25.89 4.84 -7.82
C ALA A 228 26.87 4.39 -8.91
N LEU A 229 26.34 4.02 -10.08
CA LEU A 229 27.16 3.87 -11.28
C LEU A 229 27.75 5.25 -11.56
N SER A 230 29.05 5.40 -11.27
CA SER A 230 29.81 6.57 -11.70
C SER A 230 29.74 6.66 -13.23
N PRO A 231 29.52 7.85 -13.82
CA PRO A 231 29.68 8.00 -15.25
C PRO A 231 31.17 7.83 -15.59
N ALA A 232 31.44 7.01 -16.61
CA ALA A 232 32.72 6.95 -17.29
C ALA A 232 32.99 8.25 -18.05
#